data_AF-A0A210P6S4-F1
#
_entry.id   AF-A0A210P6S4-F1
#
_cell.length_a   1.000
_cell.length_b   1.000
_cell.length_c   1.000
_cell.angle_alpha   90.00
_cell.angle_beta   90.00
_cell.angle_gamma   90.00
#
_symmetry.space_group_name_H-M   'P 1'
#
loop_
_entity.id
_entity.type
_entity.pdbx_description
1 polymer ?
#
loop_
_entity_poly.entity_id
_entity_poly.type
_entity_poly.pdbx_seq_one_letter_code
_entity_poly.pdbx_strand_id
1 'polypeptide(L)' 'MRIDIKSYLEDNHLTIYVISKRSGYGYTTLHKSFNKKQSSATPLNLRDIEAIAKAQDTEMWKVLRELELHYLK' A
#
# COMPACT_ATOMS: atom_id res chain seq x y z
N MET A 1 -3.76 -12.89 8.52
CA MET A 1 -3.74 -11.42 8.58
C MET A 1 -4.03 -10.89 7.20
N ARG A 2 -5.15 -10.20 7.00
CA ARG A 2 -5.54 -9.64 5.70
C ARG A 2 -5.67 -8.13 5.85
N ILE A 3 -4.83 -7.38 5.14
CA ILE A 3 -4.88 -5.92 5.14
C ILE A 3 -5.80 -5.46 4.02
N ASP A 4 -6.78 -4.61 4.34
CA ASP A 4 -7.61 -3.94 3.34
C ASP A 4 -6.90 -2.72 2.77
N ILE A 5 -5.93 -2.99 1.91
CA ILE A 5 -5.16 -1.95 1.24
C ILE A 5 -6.04 -1.08 0.33
N LYS A 6 -7.18 -1.58 -0.17
CA LYS A 6 -8.03 -0.83 -1.09
C LYS A 6 -8.74 0.30 -0.37
N SER A 7 -9.33 0.02 0.79
CA SER A 7 -9.93 1.06 1.63
C SER A 7 -8.89 2.10 2.07
N TYR A 8 -7.69 1.67 2.48
CA TYR A 8 -6.62 2.62 2.84
C TYR A 8 -6.29 3.59 1.71
N LEU A 9 -6.16 3.07 0.48
CA LEU A 9 -5.87 3.88 -0.68
C LEU A 9 -7.00 4.87 -1.01
N GLU A 10 -8.25 4.43 -0.86
CA GLU A 10 -9.44 5.26 -1.08
C GLU A 10 -9.53 6.41 -0.06
N ASP A 11 -9.40 6.09 1.23
CA ASP A 11 -9.50 7.04 2.35
C ASP A 11 -8.41 8.12 2.31
N ASN A 12 -7.23 7.77 1.77
CA ASN A 12 -6.11 8.70 1.61
C ASN A 12 -6.04 9.35 0.21
N HIS A 13 -7.07 9.16 -0.63
CA HIS A 13 -7.13 9.67 -2.01
C HIS A 13 -5.90 9.29 -2.87
N LEU A 14 -5.36 8.10 -2.63
CA LEU A 14 -4.21 7.55 -3.33
C LEU A 14 -4.64 6.62 -4.46
N THR A 15 -4.42 7.04 -5.71
CA THR A 15 -4.51 6.10 -6.84
C THR A 15 -3.18 5.39 -7.06
N ILE A 16 -3.21 4.18 -7.64
CA ILE A 16 -2.01 3.43 -8.01
C ILE A 16 -1.12 4.25 -8.96
N TYR A 17 -1.73 5.09 -9.81
CA TYR A 17 -1.02 6.03 -10.66
C TYR A 17 -0.26 7.09 -9.86
N VAL A 18 -0.91 7.74 -8.89
CA VAL A 18 -0.26 8.75 -8.02
C VAL A 18 0.89 8.14 -7.25
N ILE A 19 0.69 6.94 -6.68
CA ILE A 19 1.73 6.22 -5.95
C ILE A 19 2.91 5.92 -6.88
N SER A 20 2.65 5.38 -8.07
CA SER A 20 3.70 5.08 -9.04
C SER A 20 4.51 6.33 -9.40
N LYS A 21 3.82 7.43 -9.73
CA LYS A 21 4.44 8.69 -10.14
C LYS A 21 5.32 9.31 -9.05
N ARG A 22 4.88 9.25 -7.79
CA ARG A 22 5.58 9.91 -6.66
C ARG A 22 6.66 9.03 -6.01
N SER A 23 6.49 7.72 -6.03
CA SER A 23 7.41 6.79 -5.35
C SER A 23 8.58 6.33 -6.20
N GLY A 24 8.52 6.50 -7.53
CA GLY A 24 9.49 5.97 -8.48
C GLY A 24 9.29 4.49 -8.82
N TYR A 25 8.29 3.82 -8.22
CA TYR A 25 7.95 2.44 -8.54
C TYR A 25 7.05 2.35 -9.77
N GLY A 26 7.29 1.36 -10.63
CA GLY A 26 6.52 1.16 -11.87
C GLY A 26 5.04 0.84 -11.63
N TYR A 27 4.16 1.45 -12.42
CA TYR A 27 2.70 1.31 -12.30
C TYR A 27 2.25 -0.15 -12.37
N THR A 28 2.75 -0.91 -13.34
CA THR A 28 2.36 -2.33 -13.53
C THR A 28 2.75 -3.20 -12.34
N THR A 29 3.89 -2.91 -11.71
CA THR A 29 4.38 -3.58 -10.50
C THR A 29 3.43 -3.34 -9.33
N LEU A 30 3.09 -2.08 -9.06
CA LEU A 30 2.16 -1.71 -7.98
C LEU A 30 0.74 -2.22 -8.26
N HIS A 31 0.28 -2.13 -9.49
CA HIS A 31 -1.04 -2.62 -9.90
C HIS A 31 -1.18 -4.12 -9.65
N LYS A 32 -0.19 -4.93 -10.03
CA LYS A 32 -0.21 -6.37 -9.75
C LYS A 32 -0.19 -6.65 -8.25
N SER A 33 0.63 -5.90 -7.49
CA SER A 33 0.78 -6.11 -6.05
C SER A 33 -0.50 -5.78 -5.27
N PHE A 34 -1.07 -4.59 -5.48
CA PHE A 34 -2.26 -4.13 -4.76
C PHE A 34 -3.54 -4.90 -5.11
N ASN A 35 -3.58 -5.60 -6.25
CA ASN A 35 -4.70 -6.44 -6.64
C ASN A 35 -4.51 -7.92 -6.32
N LYS A 36 -3.33 -8.31 -5.80
CA LYS A 36 -3.09 -9.70 -5.42
C LYS A 36 -3.91 -10.03 -4.17
N LYS A 37 -4.63 -11.14 -4.21
CA LYS A 37 -5.36 -11.64 -3.04
C LYS A 37 -4.36 -11.97 -1.93
N GLN A 38 -4.49 -11.30 -0.79
CA GLN A 38 -3.65 -11.57 0.36
C GLN A 38 -4.04 -12.88 1.04
N SER A 39 -3.03 -13.59 1.53
CA SER A 39 -3.15 -14.81 2.30
C SER A 39 -2.01 -14.89 3.31
N SER A 40 -2.06 -15.86 4.22
CA SER A 40 -0.93 -16.12 5.14
C SER A 40 0.38 -16.39 4.39
N ALA A 41 0.32 -17.04 3.22
CA ALA A 41 1.47 -17.30 2.35
C ALA A 41 1.81 -16.13 1.40
N THR A 42 1.01 -15.08 1.38
CA THR A 42 1.19 -13.90 0.51
C THR A 42 0.79 -12.64 1.28
N PRO A 43 1.66 -12.14 2.16
CA PRO A 43 1.43 -10.88 2.89
C PRO A 43 1.58 -9.66 1.98
N LEU A 44 1.24 -8.48 2.51
CA LEU A 44 1.55 -7.19 1.87
C LEU A 44 3.08 -7.06 1.70
N ASN A 45 3.50 -6.51 0.56
CA ASN A 45 4.92 -6.35 0.26
C ASN A 45 5.48 -5.08 0.94
N LEU A 46 6.65 -5.17 1.58
CA LEU A 46 7.36 -4.02 2.15
C LEU A 46 7.58 -2.89 1.12
N ARG A 47 7.86 -3.25 -0.14
CA ARG A 47 7.98 -2.30 -1.25
C ARG A 47 6.69 -1.48 -1.44
N ASP A 48 5.54 -2.11 -1.26
CA ASP A 48 4.25 -1.43 -1.44
C ASP A 48 3.99 -0.42 -0.32
N ILE A 49 4.38 -0.78 0.91
CA ILE A 49 4.34 0.13 2.07
C ILE A 49 5.30 1.31 1.84
N GLU A 50 6.51 1.05 1.34
CA GLU A 50 7.46 2.10 0.97
C GLU A 50 6.93 3.00 -0.14
N ALA A 51 6.30 2.42 -1.16
CA ALA A 51 5.73 3.19 -2.27
C ALA A 51 4.64 4.15 -1.78
N ILE A 52 3.76 3.67 -0.91
CA ILE A 52 2.72 4.47 -0.26
C ILE A 52 3.33 5.57 0.61
N ALA A 53 4.34 5.25 1.40
CA ALA A 53 5.02 6.20 2.27
C ALA A 53 5.67 7.34 1.48
N LYS A 54 6.43 7.01 0.42
CA LYS A 54 7.02 8.00 -0.49
C LYS A 54 5.96 8.86 -1.18
N ALA A 55 4.82 8.27 -1.56
CA ALA A 55 3.77 9.02 -2.24
C ALA A 55 3.06 10.06 -1.35
N GLN A 56 3.12 9.84 -0.04
CA GLN A 56 2.54 10.69 1.01
C GLN A 56 3.57 11.57 1.73
N ASP A 57 4.85 11.52 1.31
CA ASP A 57 5.96 12.20 2.01
C ASP A 57 5.99 11.90 3.52
N THR A 58 5.86 10.61 3.85
CA THR A 58 5.84 10.13 5.23
C THR A 58 6.74 8.92 5.40
N GLU A 59 6.91 8.50 6.65
CA GLU A 59 7.74 7.36 7.00
C GLU A 59 6.95 6.04 6.88
N MET A 60 7.63 4.97 6.45
CA MET A 60 7.00 3.65 6.27
C MET A 60 6.29 3.13 7.52
N TRP A 61 6.84 3.38 8.71
CA TRP A 61 6.28 2.88 9.97
C TRP A 61 4.93 3.54 10.29
N LYS A 62 4.68 4.77 9.84
CA LYS A 62 3.38 5.45 10.01
C LYS A 62 2.30 4.76 9.18
N VAL A 63 2.61 4.46 7.92
CA VAL A 63 1.73 3.71 7.02
C VAL A 63 1.45 2.32 7.59
N LEU A 64 2.49 1.61 8.05
CA LEU A 64 2.33 0.28 8.67
C LEU A 64 1.39 0.35 9.88
N ARG A 65 1.61 1.31 10.77
CA ARG A 65 0.79 1.51 11.98
C ARG A 65 -0.67 1.79 11.63
N GLU A 66 -0.96 2.63 10.65
CA GLU A 66 -2.33 2.90 10.22
C GLU A 66 -3.01 1.65 9.66
N LEU A 67 -2.29 0.90 8.81
CA LEU A 67 -2.79 -0.35 8.23
C LEU A 67 -3.12 -1.39 9.32
N GLU A 68 -2.26 -1.51 10.33
CA GLU A 68 -2.47 -2.43 11.45
C GLU A 68 -3.63 -2.00 12.37
N LEU A 69 -3.77 -0.70 12.64
CA LEU A 69 -4.79 -0.19 13.56
C LEU A 69 -6.19 -0.13 12.95
N HIS A 70 -6.30 0.19 11.65
CA HIS A 70 -7.59 0.55 11.05
C HIS A 70 -8.00 -0.33 9.86
N TYR A 71 -7.06 -1.05 9.24
CA TYR A 71 -7.32 -1.79 7.99
C TYR A 71 -7.00 -3.28 8.10
N LEU A 72 -6.80 -3.78 9.32
CA LEU A 72 -6.62 -5.21 9.57
C LEU A 72 -7.96 -5.94 9.60
N LYS A 73 -8.05 -7.02 8.82
CA LYS A 73 -9.18 -7.96 8.76
C LYS A 73 -8.75 -9.39 9.11
#